data_AF-A0A1U7NT33-F1
#
_entry.id   AF-A0A1U7NT33-F1
#
_cell.length_a   1.000
_cell.length_b   1.000
_cell.length_c   1.000
_cell.angle_alpha   90.00
_cell.angle_beta   90.00
_cell.angle_gamma   90.00
#
_symmetry.space_group_name_H-M   'P 1'
#
loop_
_entity.id
_entity.type
_entity.pdbx_description
1 polymer ?
#
loop_
_entity_poly.entity_id
_entity_poly.type
_entity_poly.pdbx_seq_one_letter_code
_entity_poly.pdbx_strand_id
1 'polypeptide(L)'
;MATSDLRISEISTSYFSDSAAWMEVYNGTGKAINLKDYQVRAYSSQRVAPYDDELKPRSYPLPDLMIEPGEYILIGGQGVSTFADNISKEAKQIYVHDGDWIPNWYDSGFVELTSQGATVDMVRFGDNTAQPLTPGAWKGANALPLQIGENRYGRALSRALNLTDTDTASDWTANAWLTPFGPNNIAPLAADLDLDGMPDMAEAPGMKYGALDVYALGARAGVRDLFLEIDYMPSQDQATTPLEAALDKLVKVFAARNIAVHIDTGTLYGNKYNLGGGNAVAFQACTTIEPTKEQAAGGCSEIYSIKAKNQSALRRNLFHYVLFANSQQADGKAGSSGYAEINGNDLIVTLGDFGFDGLALDDLSLNRRNLLVNFQAGTLMHELGHNLGLRHGGFENGPNYKPNYLSIMNYAYQLNGLPQTFNQKGAELPWAYNAGKVTREKLGVFNRCDLPGGPCSDNFKMDYSDGSSAVLNENALDERGGLGRGAFDIDWNFDGVIDAKPVKFDVTFDRDNSGNPKPVYTAPLRDWDDWGNLTLSFTRYWSGNNNGVTTLNATRPTSAPTAQQMHDDHADEVAVPLFDALQSDRQQTAAEQAPSAELLDFLRTVR
;
A
#
# COMPACT_ATOMS: atom_id res chain seq x y z
N MET A 1 -12.90 20.35 -24.69
CA MET A 1 -13.39 20.14 -26.07
C MET A 1 -14.90 20.05 -25.99
N ALA A 2 -15.66 20.54 -26.99
CA ALA A 2 -17.10 20.75 -26.83
C ALA A 2 -17.94 19.46 -26.98
N THR A 3 -18.68 19.11 -25.95
CA THR A 3 -19.76 18.09 -25.98
C THR A 3 -21.12 18.76 -25.80
N SER A 4 -22.20 18.09 -26.20
CA SER A 4 -23.57 18.58 -25.97
C SER A 4 -24.04 18.42 -24.53
N ASP A 5 -23.49 17.42 -23.83
CA ASP A 5 -23.80 17.06 -22.44
C ASP A 5 -22.59 16.35 -21.79
N LEU A 6 -22.73 15.86 -20.56
CA LEU A 6 -21.76 15.00 -19.87
C LEU A 6 -21.46 13.73 -20.67
N ARG A 7 -20.21 13.25 -20.57
CA ARG A 7 -19.76 12.03 -21.25
C ARG A 7 -19.08 11.07 -20.30
N ILE A 8 -19.32 9.78 -20.47
CA ILE A 8 -18.53 8.73 -19.84
C ILE A 8 -17.19 8.65 -20.57
N SER A 9 -16.08 8.82 -19.85
CA SER A 9 -14.73 8.83 -20.42
C SER A 9 -13.96 7.54 -20.16
N GLU A 10 -14.17 6.91 -19.01
CA GLU A 10 -13.45 5.71 -18.60
C GLU A 10 -14.31 4.86 -17.65
N ILE A 11 -14.17 3.54 -17.71
CA ILE A 11 -14.75 2.61 -16.74
C ILE A 11 -13.69 1.58 -16.32
N SER A 12 -13.69 1.20 -15.05
CA SER A 12 -12.71 0.26 -14.49
C SER A 12 -13.04 -1.19 -14.77
N THR A 13 -12.01 -2.04 -14.75
CA THR A 13 -12.17 -3.47 -14.53
C THR A 13 -12.53 -3.76 -13.07
N SER A 14 -13.48 -4.66 -12.87
CA SER A 14 -13.75 -5.31 -11.58
C SER A 14 -13.78 -6.82 -11.80
N TYR A 15 -13.02 -7.57 -11.00
CA TYR A 15 -12.87 -9.02 -11.17
C TYR A 15 -13.71 -9.83 -10.19
N PHE A 16 -13.87 -9.36 -8.94
CA PHE A 16 -14.65 -10.02 -7.91
C PHE A 16 -15.90 -9.21 -7.56
N SER A 17 -16.93 -9.84 -6.99
CA SER A 17 -18.20 -9.18 -6.61
C SER A 17 -18.03 -8.12 -5.55
N ASP A 18 -16.94 -8.24 -4.80
CA ASP A 18 -16.47 -7.33 -3.80
C ASP A 18 -15.40 -6.36 -4.35
N SER A 19 -15.24 -6.21 -5.68
CA SER A 19 -14.35 -5.25 -6.36
C SER A 19 -15.08 -3.99 -6.87
N ALA A 20 -14.51 -2.77 -6.71
CA ALA A 20 -15.23 -1.53 -7.04
C ALA A 20 -15.20 -1.23 -8.53
N ALA A 21 -16.33 -1.46 -9.16
CA ALA A 21 -16.65 -0.88 -10.45
C ALA A 21 -16.84 0.64 -10.34
N TRP A 22 -15.97 1.43 -10.98
CA TRP A 22 -16.08 2.89 -11.08
C TRP A 22 -16.15 3.38 -12.52
N MET A 23 -16.89 4.46 -12.72
CA MET A 23 -16.95 5.18 -13.98
C MET A 23 -16.44 6.59 -13.81
N GLU A 24 -15.91 7.17 -14.87
CA GLU A 24 -15.56 8.57 -14.94
C GLU A 24 -16.52 9.31 -15.88
N VAL A 25 -16.93 10.50 -15.45
CA VAL A 25 -17.71 11.43 -16.24
C VAL A 25 -16.94 12.73 -16.48
N TYR A 26 -16.97 13.22 -17.71
CA TYR A 26 -16.36 14.46 -18.16
C TYR A 26 -17.42 15.49 -18.58
N ASN A 27 -17.29 16.73 -18.10
CA ASN A 27 -18.07 17.86 -18.60
C ASN A 27 -17.34 18.54 -19.76
N GLY A 28 -17.61 18.09 -20.99
CA GLY A 28 -17.12 18.76 -22.20
C GLY A 28 -17.95 19.96 -22.65
N THR A 29 -19.00 20.35 -21.92
CA THR A 29 -19.88 21.43 -22.38
C THR A 29 -19.27 22.80 -22.12
N GLY A 30 -19.89 23.85 -22.69
CA GLY A 30 -19.49 25.25 -22.43
C GLY A 30 -20.06 25.85 -21.15
N LYS A 31 -20.73 25.07 -20.28
CA LYS A 31 -21.39 25.55 -19.06
C LYS A 31 -21.22 24.59 -17.89
N ALA A 32 -21.38 25.10 -16.68
CA ALA A 32 -21.46 24.26 -15.49
C ALA A 32 -22.71 23.38 -15.53
N ILE A 33 -22.58 22.12 -15.09
CA ILE A 33 -23.67 21.14 -15.02
C ILE A 33 -23.84 20.70 -13.57
N ASN A 34 -25.08 20.60 -13.10
CA ASN A 34 -25.40 20.06 -11.79
C ASN A 34 -25.70 18.56 -11.90
N LEU A 35 -24.98 17.74 -11.15
CA LEU A 35 -25.16 16.29 -11.18
C LEU A 35 -26.49 15.82 -10.60
N LYS A 36 -27.20 16.60 -9.78
CA LYS A 36 -28.51 16.19 -9.23
C LYS A 36 -29.56 15.89 -10.29
N ASP A 37 -29.37 16.43 -11.49
CA ASP A 37 -30.25 16.22 -12.62
C ASP A 37 -29.95 14.90 -13.36
N TYR A 38 -28.96 14.14 -12.89
CA TYR A 38 -28.43 12.93 -13.52
C TYR A 38 -28.46 11.72 -12.58
N GLN A 39 -28.44 10.53 -13.18
CA GLN A 39 -28.37 9.25 -12.48
C GLN A 39 -27.49 8.27 -13.26
N VAL A 40 -26.81 7.37 -12.54
CA VAL A 40 -26.09 6.24 -13.13
C VAL A 40 -27.00 5.03 -13.15
N ARG A 41 -27.12 4.37 -14.31
CA ARG A 41 -27.86 3.11 -14.46
C ARG A 41 -26.89 1.99 -14.82
N ALA A 42 -26.91 0.93 -14.02
CA ALA A 42 -26.02 -0.22 -14.13
C ALA A 42 -26.67 -1.49 -13.53
N TYR A 43 -25.99 -2.62 -13.61
CA TYR A 43 -26.25 -3.74 -12.69
C TYR A 43 -25.70 -3.45 -11.30
N SER A 44 -26.05 -4.30 -10.34
CA SER A 44 -25.79 -4.01 -8.94
C SER A 44 -25.25 -5.20 -8.18
N SER A 45 -24.48 -4.93 -7.14
CA SER A 45 -24.09 -5.91 -6.13
C SER A 45 -24.46 -5.37 -4.74
N GLN A 46 -24.71 -6.25 -3.78
CA GLN A 46 -24.96 -5.83 -2.40
C GLN A 46 -23.65 -5.48 -1.70
N ARG A 47 -23.66 -4.37 -0.97
CA ARG A 47 -22.54 -3.90 -0.15
C ARG A 47 -22.47 -4.51 1.24
N VAL A 48 -23.48 -5.31 1.60
CA VAL A 48 -23.54 -6.05 2.86
C VAL A 48 -23.97 -7.48 2.56
N ALA A 49 -23.62 -8.40 3.45
CA ALA A 49 -24.00 -9.80 3.34
C ALA A 49 -25.51 -9.94 3.06
N PRO A 50 -25.93 -10.81 2.13
CA PRO A 50 -25.17 -11.91 1.52
C PRO A 50 -24.29 -11.60 0.30
N TYR A 51 -24.13 -10.33 -0.13
CA TYR A 51 -23.32 -9.95 -1.29
C TYR A 51 -23.86 -10.49 -2.64
N ASP A 52 -25.19 -10.48 -2.81
CA ASP A 52 -25.83 -10.92 -4.04
C ASP A 52 -25.63 -9.94 -5.20
N ASP A 53 -25.63 -10.48 -6.43
CA ASP A 53 -25.67 -9.70 -7.67
C ASP A 53 -27.10 -9.59 -8.23
N GLU A 54 -27.45 -8.40 -8.72
CA GLU A 54 -28.70 -8.11 -9.41
C GLU A 54 -28.43 -7.67 -10.86
N LEU A 55 -28.71 -8.58 -11.80
CA LEU A 55 -28.65 -8.34 -13.25
C LEU A 55 -29.88 -7.58 -13.80
N LYS A 56 -30.60 -6.88 -12.92
CA LYS A 56 -31.68 -5.98 -13.28
C LYS A 56 -31.12 -4.55 -13.25
N PRO A 57 -31.26 -3.77 -14.34
CA PRO A 57 -30.83 -2.38 -14.34
C PRO A 57 -31.44 -1.59 -13.19
N ARG A 58 -30.59 -0.95 -12.39
CA ARG A 58 -30.96 -0.05 -11.29
C ARG A 58 -30.39 1.33 -11.56
N SER A 59 -31.09 2.37 -11.11
CA SER A 59 -30.65 3.76 -11.24
C SER A 59 -30.22 4.32 -9.88
N TYR A 60 -29.09 5.01 -9.88
CA TYR A 60 -28.44 5.60 -8.72
C TYR A 60 -28.39 7.12 -8.89
N PRO A 61 -29.12 7.89 -8.07
CA PRO A 61 -29.15 9.34 -8.19
C PRO A 61 -27.79 9.94 -7.81
N LEU A 62 -27.38 10.95 -8.57
CA LEU A 62 -26.16 11.71 -8.28
C LEU A 62 -26.48 12.91 -7.35
N PRO A 63 -25.50 13.38 -6.57
CA PRO A 63 -25.71 14.44 -5.59
C PRO A 63 -25.83 15.84 -6.21
N ASP A 64 -26.26 16.82 -5.41
CA ASP A 64 -26.20 18.25 -5.77
C ASP A 64 -24.75 18.73 -5.79
N LEU A 65 -24.10 18.55 -6.94
CA LEU A 65 -22.72 18.91 -7.16
C LEU A 65 -22.55 19.55 -8.54
N MET A 66 -21.94 20.74 -8.55
CA MET A 66 -21.64 21.48 -9.78
C MET A 66 -20.29 21.06 -10.37
N ILE A 67 -20.30 20.65 -11.64
CA ILE A 67 -19.11 20.30 -12.42
C ILE A 67 -18.90 21.35 -13.51
N GLU A 68 -17.73 21.98 -13.52
CA GLU A 68 -17.40 23.05 -14.47
C GLU A 68 -16.97 22.50 -15.83
N PRO A 69 -17.05 23.33 -16.89
CA PRO A 69 -16.47 23.00 -18.19
C PRO A 69 -15.02 22.51 -18.07
N GLY A 70 -14.75 21.33 -18.64
CA GLY A 70 -13.44 20.70 -18.67
C GLY A 70 -13.09 19.85 -17.44
N GLU A 71 -13.98 19.72 -16.46
CA GLU A 71 -13.73 18.89 -15.28
C GLU A 71 -14.14 17.43 -15.48
N TYR A 72 -13.44 16.56 -14.76
CA TYR A 72 -13.70 15.13 -14.64
C TYR A 72 -14.16 14.81 -13.21
N ILE A 73 -14.99 13.78 -13.08
CA ILE A 73 -15.41 13.24 -11.79
C ILE A 73 -15.55 11.73 -11.84
N LEU A 74 -15.04 11.06 -10.82
CA LEU A 74 -15.16 9.61 -10.67
C LEU A 74 -16.40 9.26 -9.85
N ILE A 75 -17.15 8.24 -10.26
CA ILE A 75 -18.43 7.86 -9.67
C ILE A 75 -18.49 6.35 -9.46
N GLY A 76 -19.03 5.92 -8.32
CA GLY A 76 -19.48 4.54 -8.12
C GLY A 76 -19.80 4.19 -6.68
N GLY A 77 -19.75 2.91 -6.34
CA GLY A 77 -20.52 2.31 -5.24
C GLY A 77 -20.13 2.58 -3.79
N GLN A 78 -20.90 3.32 -3.00
CA GLN A 78 -20.62 3.47 -1.57
C GLN A 78 -20.85 2.15 -0.79
N GLY A 79 -19.82 1.45 -0.34
CA GLY A 79 -20.03 0.34 0.60
C GLY A 79 -19.76 0.56 2.10
N VAL A 80 -19.18 1.67 2.57
CA VAL A 80 -18.80 2.01 3.97
C VAL A 80 -19.49 3.32 4.11
N SER A 81 -20.31 3.37 5.13
CA SER A 81 -20.96 4.57 5.59
C SER A 81 -19.97 5.72 5.85
N THR A 82 -18.72 5.47 6.28
CA THR A 82 -17.76 6.54 6.63
C THR A 82 -17.30 7.38 5.44
N PHE A 83 -17.46 6.89 4.21
CA PHE A 83 -17.15 7.63 2.99
C PHE A 83 -18.34 8.44 2.43
N ALA A 84 -19.50 8.41 3.09
CA ALA A 84 -20.68 9.22 2.71
C ALA A 84 -20.40 10.72 2.67
N ASP A 85 -19.43 11.17 3.48
CA ASP A 85 -19.24 12.57 3.81
C ASP A 85 -18.33 13.33 2.81
N ASN A 86 -17.75 12.62 1.83
CA ASN A 86 -16.80 13.19 0.85
C ASN A 86 -17.47 13.67 -0.45
N ILE A 87 -18.72 14.11 -0.41
CA ILE A 87 -19.40 14.68 -1.56
C ILE A 87 -19.03 16.16 -1.68
N SER A 88 -17.80 16.42 -2.13
CA SER A 88 -17.30 17.76 -2.43
C SER A 88 -16.70 17.82 -3.84
N LYS A 89 -16.66 19.02 -4.42
CA LYS A 89 -16.08 19.21 -5.76
C LYS A 89 -14.56 18.97 -5.74
N GLU A 90 -13.95 19.25 -4.59
CA GLU A 90 -12.54 19.11 -4.30
C GLU A 90 -12.12 17.63 -4.21
N ALA A 91 -13.02 16.75 -3.75
CA ALA A 91 -12.77 15.31 -3.66
C ALA A 91 -12.59 14.65 -5.02
N LYS A 92 -13.15 15.23 -6.10
CA LYS A 92 -13.15 14.69 -7.47
C LYS A 92 -13.75 13.28 -7.59
N GLN A 93 -14.45 12.81 -6.57
CA GLN A 93 -15.05 11.49 -6.50
C GLN A 93 -16.42 11.55 -5.80
N ILE A 94 -17.36 10.71 -6.26
CA ILE A 94 -18.71 10.58 -5.72
C ILE A 94 -18.99 9.11 -5.42
N TYR A 95 -19.65 8.88 -4.28
CA TYR A 95 -20.17 7.58 -3.90
C TYR A 95 -21.69 7.55 -4.05
N VAL A 96 -22.21 6.47 -4.62
CA VAL A 96 -23.64 6.25 -4.82
C VAL A 96 -24.07 4.89 -4.27
N HIS A 97 -25.29 4.80 -3.77
CA HIS A 97 -25.91 3.55 -3.35
C HIS A 97 -27.44 3.68 -3.37
N ASP A 98 -28.15 2.57 -3.34
CA ASP A 98 -29.60 2.51 -3.16
C ASP A 98 -29.94 1.40 -2.15
N GLY A 99 -30.18 1.82 -0.91
CA GLY A 99 -30.16 0.91 0.24
C GLY A 99 -28.81 0.24 0.35
N ASP A 100 -28.80 -1.08 0.22
CA ASP A 100 -27.62 -1.93 0.26
C ASP A 100 -27.00 -2.22 -1.11
N TRP A 101 -27.58 -1.70 -2.19
CA TRP A 101 -27.10 -1.96 -3.55
C TRP A 101 -26.15 -0.86 -4.02
N ILE A 102 -25.12 -1.27 -4.76
CA ILE A 102 -24.15 -0.39 -5.42
C ILE A 102 -23.97 -0.78 -6.89
N PRO A 103 -23.62 0.16 -7.80
CA PRO A 103 -23.32 -0.16 -9.19
C PRO A 103 -22.18 -1.18 -9.29
N ASN A 104 -22.35 -2.20 -10.13
CA ASN A 104 -21.28 -3.17 -10.41
C ASN A 104 -21.31 -3.73 -11.84
N TRP A 105 -20.15 -4.19 -12.32
CA TRP A 105 -19.96 -4.90 -13.58
C TRP A 105 -18.64 -5.68 -13.57
N TYR A 106 -18.51 -6.69 -14.44
CA TYR A 106 -17.32 -7.53 -14.56
C TYR A 106 -16.69 -7.42 -15.96
N ASP A 107 -16.40 -8.54 -16.64
CA ASP A 107 -15.97 -8.59 -18.05
C ASP A 107 -17.08 -8.15 -19.02
N SER A 108 -18.33 -8.38 -18.65
CA SER A 108 -19.54 -8.07 -19.41
C SER A 108 -20.49 -7.21 -18.59
N GLY A 109 -21.02 -6.15 -19.19
CA GLY A 109 -21.78 -5.15 -18.44
C GLY A 109 -22.26 -3.99 -19.29
N PHE A 110 -22.91 -3.04 -18.63
CA PHE A 110 -23.20 -1.74 -19.19
C PHE A 110 -23.17 -0.68 -18.10
N VAL A 111 -22.84 0.54 -18.50
CA VAL A 111 -22.92 1.74 -17.67
C VAL A 111 -23.63 2.81 -18.48
N GLU A 112 -24.67 3.39 -17.91
CA GLU A 112 -25.50 4.38 -18.59
C GLU A 112 -25.68 5.62 -17.71
N LEU A 113 -25.34 6.79 -18.26
CA LEU A 113 -25.64 8.07 -17.66
C LEU A 113 -27.01 8.54 -18.18
N THR A 114 -27.90 8.91 -17.28
CA THR A 114 -29.27 9.31 -17.63
C THR A 114 -29.63 10.65 -17.00
N SER A 115 -30.52 11.39 -17.66
CA SER A 115 -31.10 12.63 -17.13
C SER A 115 -32.56 12.73 -17.60
N GLN A 116 -33.45 13.15 -16.70
CA GLN A 116 -34.89 13.32 -16.99
C GLN A 116 -35.56 12.10 -17.67
N GLY A 117 -35.11 10.88 -17.32
CA GLY A 117 -35.63 9.63 -17.89
C GLY A 117 -35.14 9.29 -19.30
N ALA A 118 -34.15 10.02 -19.82
CA ALA A 118 -33.51 9.78 -21.11
C ALA A 118 -32.03 9.39 -20.92
N THR A 119 -31.49 8.62 -21.86
CA THR A 119 -30.07 8.31 -21.95
C THR A 119 -29.31 9.56 -22.39
N VAL A 120 -28.31 9.95 -21.59
CA VAL A 120 -27.34 11.00 -21.93
C VAL A 120 -26.15 10.37 -22.63
N ASP A 121 -25.67 9.26 -22.08
CA ASP A 121 -24.52 8.53 -22.60
C ASP A 121 -24.54 7.08 -22.12
N MET A 122 -23.97 6.16 -22.90
CA MET A 122 -23.94 4.75 -22.56
C MET A 122 -22.69 4.04 -23.07
N VAL A 123 -22.28 3.02 -22.33
CA VAL A 123 -21.38 1.98 -22.81
C VAL A 123 -21.94 0.61 -22.49
N ARG A 124 -21.93 -0.27 -23.48
CA ARG A 124 -22.28 -1.68 -23.33
C ARG A 124 -21.16 -2.54 -23.89
N PHE A 125 -20.70 -3.50 -23.09
CA PHE A 125 -19.49 -4.26 -23.36
C PHE A 125 -19.66 -5.75 -23.05
N GLY A 126 -18.77 -6.57 -23.59
CA GLY A 126 -18.87 -8.03 -23.51
C GLY A 126 -20.14 -8.54 -24.18
N ASP A 127 -20.83 -9.47 -23.53
CA ASP A 127 -22.03 -10.14 -24.06
C ASP A 127 -23.35 -9.53 -23.54
N ASN A 128 -23.29 -8.34 -22.93
CA ASN A 128 -24.44 -7.70 -22.29
C ASN A 128 -25.54 -7.31 -23.28
N THR A 129 -26.81 -7.41 -22.87
CA THR A 129 -27.99 -7.14 -23.72
C THR A 129 -28.88 -6.00 -23.21
N ALA A 130 -28.47 -5.28 -22.16
CA ALA A 130 -29.21 -4.15 -21.61
C ALA A 130 -29.52 -3.10 -22.68
N GLN A 131 -30.75 -2.59 -22.66
CA GLN A 131 -31.21 -1.56 -23.59
C GLN A 131 -31.14 -0.18 -22.93
N PRO A 132 -30.68 0.86 -23.66
CA PRO A 132 -30.74 2.24 -23.19
C PRO A 132 -32.20 2.66 -22.92
N LEU A 133 -32.39 3.63 -22.03
CA LEU A 133 -33.70 4.27 -21.82
C LEU A 133 -34.19 4.99 -23.08
N THR A 134 -33.28 5.62 -23.81
CA THR A 134 -33.58 6.26 -25.10
C THR A 134 -33.26 5.29 -26.24
N PRO A 135 -34.26 4.85 -27.03
CA PRO A 135 -34.03 3.97 -28.16
C PRO A 135 -33.00 4.54 -29.13
N GLY A 136 -31.95 3.77 -29.41
CA GLY A 136 -30.88 4.16 -30.32
C GLY A 136 -29.69 4.90 -29.68
N ALA A 137 -29.71 5.14 -28.36
CA ALA A 137 -28.55 5.69 -27.63
C ALA A 137 -27.43 4.66 -27.38
N TRP A 138 -27.54 3.46 -27.98
CA TRP A 138 -26.44 2.54 -28.25
C TRP A 138 -26.79 1.78 -29.54
N LYS A 139 -25.83 1.63 -30.45
CA LYS A 139 -26.03 1.06 -31.78
C LYS A 139 -24.99 -0.01 -32.08
N GLY A 140 -25.43 -1.08 -32.73
CA GLY A 140 -24.54 -2.14 -33.21
C GLY A 140 -24.01 -3.05 -32.12
N ALA A 141 -22.79 -3.55 -32.34
CA ALA A 141 -22.12 -4.49 -31.44
C ALA A 141 -21.72 -3.84 -30.11
N ASN A 142 -21.44 -4.68 -29.13
CA ASN A 142 -20.89 -4.25 -27.84
C ASN A 142 -19.41 -3.90 -27.99
N ALA A 143 -18.92 -3.02 -27.11
CA ALA A 143 -17.50 -2.82 -26.93
C ALA A 143 -16.83 -4.11 -26.44
N LEU A 144 -15.50 -4.19 -26.59
CA LEU A 144 -14.73 -5.34 -26.13
C LEU A 144 -14.99 -5.61 -24.63
N PRO A 145 -15.02 -6.89 -24.21
CA PRO A 145 -15.13 -7.22 -22.80
C PRO A 145 -13.96 -6.60 -22.01
N LEU A 146 -14.25 -6.23 -20.76
CA LEU A 146 -13.24 -5.73 -19.84
C LEU A 146 -12.18 -6.82 -19.59
N GLN A 147 -10.91 -6.44 -19.60
CA GLN A 147 -9.79 -7.37 -19.49
C GLN A 147 -9.55 -7.80 -18.04
N ILE A 148 -10.42 -8.64 -17.49
CA ILE A 148 -10.34 -9.08 -16.09
C ILE A 148 -9.45 -10.32 -15.90
N GLY A 149 -8.99 -10.55 -14.68
CA GLY A 149 -8.23 -11.74 -14.27
C GLY A 149 -7.40 -11.49 -13.02
N GLU A 150 -6.98 -12.57 -12.34
CA GLU A 150 -6.23 -12.52 -11.06
C GLU A 150 -4.91 -11.70 -11.10
N ASN A 151 -4.37 -11.42 -12.28
CA ASN A 151 -3.17 -10.59 -12.47
C ASN A 151 -3.41 -9.47 -13.51
N ARG A 152 -4.66 -9.00 -13.63
CA ARG A 152 -5.07 -8.04 -14.66
C ARG A 152 -5.80 -6.82 -14.08
N TYR A 153 -5.55 -6.51 -12.81
CA TYR A 153 -6.01 -5.27 -12.18
C TYR A 153 -5.38 -4.02 -12.81
N GLY A 154 -5.96 -2.86 -12.51
CA GLY A 154 -5.48 -1.58 -13.02
C GLY A 154 -5.69 -1.42 -14.53
N ARG A 155 -6.82 -1.92 -15.05
CA ARG A 155 -7.20 -1.82 -16.47
C ARG A 155 -8.54 -1.11 -16.63
N ALA A 156 -8.78 -0.61 -17.83
CA ALA A 156 -10.00 0.13 -18.13
C ALA A 156 -10.49 -0.12 -19.55
N LEU A 157 -11.75 0.23 -19.77
CA LEU A 157 -12.26 0.57 -21.08
C LEU A 157 -12.38 2.09 -21.12
N SER A 158 -11.73 2.75 -22.08
CA SER A 158 -11.69 4.20 -22.15
C SER A 158 -12.07 4.72 -23.53
N ARG A 159 -12.57 5.96 -23.55
CA ARG A 159 -12.73 6.73 -24.79
C ARG A 159 -11.50 7.57 -25.06
N ALA A 160 -11.14 7.68 -26.34
CA ALA A 160 -10.06 8.55 -26.78
C ALA A 160 -10.44 10.03 -26.65
N LEU A 161 -9.43 10.89 -26.46
CA LEU A 161 -9.55 12.33 -26.17
C LEU A 161 -10.43 13.14 -27.12
N ASN A 162 -10.62 12.70 -28.37
CA ASN A 162 -11.50 13.39 -29.31
C ASN A 162 -12.99 13.26 -28.95
N LEU A 163 -13.33 12.40 -27.97
CA LEU A 163 -14.67 12.13 -27.44
C LEU A 163 -15.74 12.05 -28.53
N THR A 164 -15.36 11.47 -29.67
CA THR A 164 -16.32 11.17 -30.73
C THR A 164 -17.25 10.12 -30.17
N ASP A 165 -18.52 10.47 -30.06
CA ASP A 165 -19.56 9.59 -29.56
C ASP A 165 -20.47 9.24 -30.73
N THR A 166 -20.26 8.04 -31.26
CA THR A 166 -21.08 7.47 -32.33
C THR A 166 -22.21 6.59 -31.77
N ASP A 167 -22.29 6.50 -30.43
CA ASP A 167 -23.07 5.52 -29.68
C ASP A 167 -22.70 4.07 -30.06
N THR A 168 -21.42 3.78 -30.34
CA THR A 168 -21.00 2.43 -30.75
C THR A 168 -19.72 1.94 -30.07
N ALA A 169 -19.42 0.66 -30.26
CA ALA A 169 -18.18 0.03 -29.82
C ALA A 169 -16.90 0.73 -30.34
N SER A 170 -16.94 1.47 -31.46
CA SER A 170 -15.73 2.13 -31.99
C SER A 170 -15.22 3.28 -31.14
N ASP A 171 -16.04 3.78 -30.22
CA ASP A 171 -15.70 4.90 -29.35
C ASP A 171 -14.81 4.45 -28.18
N TRP A 172 -14.68 3.14 -27.96
CA TRP A 172 -14.10 2.54 -26.77
C TRP A 172 -12.88 1.67 -27.09
N THR A 173 -11.85 1.79 -26.27
CA THR A 173 -10.62 1.01 -26.37
C THR A 173 -10.31 0.34 -25.04
N ALA A 174 -9.93 -0.93 -25.08
CA ALA A 174 -9.45 -1.65 -23.90
C ALA A 174 -8.01 -1.22 -23.62
N ASN A 175 -7.76 -0.67 -22.44
CA ASN A 175 -6.46 -0.14 -22.03
C ASN A 175 -5.86 -0.98 -20.92
N ALA A 176 -4.55 -1.21 -21.05
CA ALA A 176 -3.76 -1.76 -19.96
C ALA A 176 -3.51 -0.74 -18.84
N TRP A 177 -3.81 0.54 -19.05
CA TRP A 177 -3.44 1.63 -18.14
C TRP A 177 -4.69 2.39 -17.69
N LEU A 178 -4.81 2.61 -16.38
CA LEU A 178 -5.78 3.56 -15.82
C LEU A 178 -5.29 4.98 -16.07
N THR A 179 -6.14 5.84 -16.63
CA THR A 179 -5.79 7.26 -16.85
C THR A 179 -6.87 8.22 -16.36
N PRO A 180 -7.36 8.05 -15.11
CA PRO A 180 -8.45 8.87 -14.62
C PRO A 180 -8.02 10.33 -14.50
N PHE A 181 -9.02 11.18 -14.56
CA PHE A 181 -8.99 12.62 -14.50
C PHE A 181 -8.18 13.25 -15.63
N GLY A 182 -8.00 12.50 -16.69
CA GLY A 182 -7.06 12.78 -17.75
C GLY A 182 -7.65 12.56 -19.14
N PRO A 183 -6.87 12.96 -20.16
CA PRO A 183 -7.31 12.88 -21.54
C PRO A 183 -7.34 11.45 -22.14
N ASN A 184 -7.00 10.40 -21.39
CA ASN A 184 -6.81 9.03 -21.92
C ASN A 184 -5.86 9.00 -23.14
N ASN A 185 -4.76 9.75 -23.07
CA ASN A 185 -3.79 9.95 -24.16
C ASN A 185 -2.58 9.00 -24.09
N ILE A 186 -2.64 7.98 -23.24
CA ILE A 186 -1.66 6.90 -23.17
C ILE A 186 -2.04 5.83 -24.18
N ALA A 187 -1.08 5.32 -24.94
CA ALA A 187 -1.35 4.25 -25.87
C ALA A 187 -1.82 3.00 -25.10
N PRO A 188 -2.87 2.29 -25.58
CA PRO A 188 -3.51 1.20 -24.81
C PRO A 188 -2.56 0.10 -24.31
N LEU A 189 -1.47 -0.15 -25.05
CA LEU A 189 -0.43 -1.12 -24.75
C LEU A 189 0.97 -0.46 -24.70
N ALA A 190 1.02 0.79 -24.23
CA ALA A 190 2.28 1.47 -23.98
C ALA A 190 3.18 0.60 -23.09
N ALA A 191 4.48 0.54 -23.41
CA ALA A 191 5.45 -0.22 -22.65
C ALA A 191 5.81 0.51 -21.37
N ASP A 192 6.09 -0.28 -20.34
CA ASP A 192 6.70 0.06 -19.06
C ASP A 192 7.97 -0.79 -19.00
N LEU A 193 9.11 -0.20 -19.38
CA LEU A 193 10.36 -0.92 -19.60
C LEU A 193 11.22 -1.03 -18.34
N ASP A 194 11.07 -0.10 -17.41
CA ASP A 194 11.73 -0.10 -16.10
C ASP A 194 10.91 -0.81 -15.02
N LEU A 195 9.64 -1.13 -15.28
CA LEU A 195 8.74 -1.94 -14.43
C LEU A 195 8.33 -1.23 -13.15
N ASP A 196 8.05 0.07 -13.24
CA ASP A 196 7.61 0.87 -12.10
C ASP A 196 6.09 1.04 -12.00
N GLY A 197 5.35 0.54 -12.99
CA GLY A 197 3.90 0.64 -13.02
C GLY A 197 3.36 1.86 -13.74
N MET A 198 4.22 2.61 -14.43
CA MET A 198 3.85 3.66 -15.37
C MET A 198 4.42 3.33 -16.76
N PRO A 199 3.73 3.70 -17.84
CA PRO A 199 4.33 3.55 -19.17
C PRO A 199 5.36 4.65 -19.43
N ASP A 200 6.52 4.32 -20.03
CA ASP A 200 7.64 5.24 -20.32
C ASP A 200 7.18 6.52 -21.04
N MET A 201 6.15 6.41 -21.89
CA MET A 201 5.62 7.56 -22.62
C MET A 201 4.95 8.59 -21.72
N ALA A 202 4.44 8.20 -20.56
CA ALA A 202 3.83 9.11 -19.58
C ALA A 202 4.89 9.98 -18.89
N GLU A 203 6.12 9.50 -18.84
CA GLU A 203 7.27 10.17 -18.24
C GLU A 203 8.01 11.05 -19.24
N ALA A 204 7.46 11.31 -20.42
CA ALA A 204 8.03 12.26 -21.36
C ALA A 204 7.59 13.70 -21.04
N PRO A 205 8.41 14.72 -21.34
CA PRO A 205 8.04 16.12 -21.12
C PRO A 205 6.70 16.49 -21.78
N GLY A 206 5.79 17.06 -20.98
CA GLY A 206 4.47 17.53 -21.45
C GLY A 206 3.41 16.43 -21.61
N MET A 207 3.74 15.18 -21.27
CA MET A 207 2.78 14.09 -21.19
C MET A 207 2.07 14.06 -19.83
N LYS A 208 0.97 13.32 -19.76
CA LYS A 208 0.22 13.13 -18.52
C LYS A 208 -0.15 11.66 -18.33
N TYR A 209 -0.01 11.18 -17.11
CA TYR A 209 -0.60 9.92 -16.65
C TYR A 209 -1.89 10.23 -15.90
N GLY A 210 -3.04 10.08 -16.57
CA GLY A 210 -4.30 10.61 -16.06
C GLY A 210 -4.24 12.13 -15.89
N ALA A 211 -4.51 12.65 -14.70
CA ALA A 211 -4.38 14.07 -14.38
C ALA A 211 -2.93 14.56 -14.25
N LEU A 212 -1.99 13.67 -13.91
CA LEU A 212 -0.67 14.03 -13.39
C LEU A 212 0.38 14.16 -14.50
N ASP A 213 1.18 15.22 -14.43
CA ASP A 213 2.43 15.35 -15.21
C ASP A 213 3.56 14.73 -14.39
N VAL A 214 3.74 13.42 -14.51
CA VAL A 214 4.71 12.67 -13.68
C VAL A 214 6.16 13.07 -13.98
N TYR A 215 6.44 13.53 -15.21
CA TYR A 215 7.75 14.10 -15.55
C TYR A 215 8.06 15.38 -14.75
N ALA A 216 7.06 16.25 -14.58
CA ALA A 216 7.18 17.43 -13.73
C ALA A 216 7.32 17.08 -12.24
N LEU A 217 6.78 15.94 -11.80
CA LEU A 217 6.97 15.41 -10.44
C LEU A 217 8.35 14.76 -10.23
N GLY A 218 9.07 14.43 -11.31
CA GLY A 218 10.44 13.94 -11.25
C GLY A 218 10.71 12.64 -12.01
N ALA A 219 9.66 11.93 -12.47
CA ALA A 219 9.78 10.63 -13.12
C ALA A 219 10.54 10.69 -14.45
N ARG A 220 11.28 9.63 -14.80
CA ARG A 220 12.13 9.56 -15.98
C ARG A 220 12.16 8.13 -16.54
N ALA A 221 11.68 7.99 -17.77
CA ALA A 221 11.81 6.75 -18.54
C ALA A 221 13.19 6.09 -18.45
N GLY A 222 13.20 4.80 -18.11
CA GLY A 222 14.38 3.99 -17.86
C GLY A 222 14.89 4.05 -16.41
N VAL A 223 14.18 4.75 -15.53
CA VAL A 223 14.44 4.82 -14.09
C VAL A 223 13.18 4.34 -13.39
N ARG A 224 13.33 3.38 -12.48
CA ARG A 224 12.20 2.95 -11.67
C ARG A 224 11.78 4.07 -10.74
N ASP A 225 10.57 4.60 -10.88
CA ASP A 225 10.08 5.70 -10.06
C ASP A 225 9.05 5.22 -9.02
N LEU A 226 9.21 5.69 -7.77
CA LEU A 226 8.35 5.32 -6.65
C LEU A 226 7.86 6.58 -5.94
N PHE A 227 6.54 6.76 -5.87
CA PHE A 227 5.91 7.97 -5.31
C PHE A 227 5.35 7.72 -3.92
N LEU A 228 5.71 8.57 -2.96
CA LEU A 228 5.22 8.53 -1.58
C LEU A 228 4.56 9.86 -1.23
N GLU A 229 3.34 9.81 -0.70
CA GLU A 229 2.69 10.94 -0.05
C GLU A 229 2.64 10.66 1.45
N ILE A 230 3.28 11.53 2.22
CA ILE A 230 3.49 11.38 3.65
C ILE A 230 2.71 12.45 4.39
N ASP A 231 1.64 12.00 5.02
CA ASP A 231 0.90 12.77 6.02
C ASP A 231 1.48 12.49 7.42
N TYR A 232 1.29 13.43 8.33
CA TYR A 232 1.87 13.34 9.68
C TYR A 232 0.99 14.03 10.73
N MET A 233 1.14 13.62 11.99
CA MET A 233 0.37 14.14 13.12
C MET A 233 1.25 15.01 14.05
N PRO A 234 1.41 16.32 13.80
CA PRO A 234 2.22 17.16 14.68
C PRO A 234 1.79 17.05 16.14
N SER A 235 2.75 16.80 17.03
CA SER A 235 2.51 16.69 18.47
C SER A 235 3.76 17.09 19.27
N GLN A 236 3.70 16.94 20.59
CA GLN A 236 4.88 17.10 21.45
C GLN A 236 5.84 15.90 21.38
N ASP A 237 5.42 14.80 20.76
CA ASP A 237 6.28 13.67 20.45
C ASP A 237 6.88 13.83 19.05
N GLN A 238 8.20 13.99 19.00
CA GLN A 238 8.93 14.22 17.75
C GLN A 238 8.84 13.03 16.78
N ALA A 239 8.47 11.84 17.28
CA ALA A 239 8.35 10.65 16.45
C ALA A 239 7.15 10.68 15.49
N THR A 240 6.16 11.52 15.77
CA THR A 240 4.93 11.68 14.97
C THR A 240 5.07 12.62 13.77
N THR A 241 6.24 13.24 13.60
CA THR A 241 6.57 14.07 12.43
C THR A 241 7.82 13.48 11.74
N PRO A 242 7.76 13.18 10.43
CA PRO A 242 8.88 12.55 9.72
C PRO A 242 10.07 13.49 9.67
N LEU A 243 11.26 13.06 10.07
CA LEU A 243 12.48 13.85 10.00
C LEU A 243 13.11 13.80 8.60
N GLU A 244 13.58 14.95 8.10
CA GLU A 244 14.24 15.07 6.79
C GLU A 244 15.37 14.04 6.62
N ALA A 245 16.20 13.86 7.67
CA ALA A 245 17.31 12.92 7.66
C ALA A 245 16.88 11.44 7.54
N ALA A 246 15.68 11.10 8.00
CA ALA A 246 15.12 9.76 7.85
C ALA A 246 14.67 9.51 6.40
N LEU A 247 14.00 10.51 5.81
CA LEU A 247 13.59 10.48 4.40
C LEU A 247 14.80 10.44 3.46
N ASP A 248 15.85 11.21 3.75
CA ASP A 248 17.11 11.21 2.98
C ASP A 248 17.79 9.84 2.97
N LYS A 249 17.74 9.12 4.10
CA LYS A 249 18.27 7.75 4.17
C LYS A 249 17.49 6.82 3.24
N LEU A 250 16.16 6.90 3.22
CA LEU A 250 15.32 6.09 2.33
C LEU A 250 15.67 6.35 0.86
N VAL A 251 15.65 7.63 0.45
CA VAL A 251 15.99 8.04 -0.92
C VAL A 251 17.37 7.52 -1.33
N LYS A 252 18.36 7.63 -0.44
CA LYS A 252 19.72 7.18 -0.72
C LYS A 252 19.83 5.66 -0.94
N VAL A 253 19.13 4.86 -0.15
CA VAL A 253 19.19 3.39 -0.24
C VAL A 253 18.57 2.89 -1.55
N PHE A 254 17.41 3.44 -1.94
CA PHE A 254 16.75 3.11 -3.20
C PHE A 254 17.53 3.64 -4.42
N ALA A 255 18.11 4.84 -4.34
CA ALA A 255 18.93 5.40 -5.41
C ALA A 255 20.15 4.53 -5.72
N ALA A 256 20.74 3.87 -4.72
CA ALA A 256 21.83 2.92 -4.92
C ALA A 256 21.41 1.67 -5.73
N ARG A 257 20.10 1.44 -5.90
CA ARG A 257 19.49 0.36 -6.68
C ARG A 257 18.80 0.84 -7.95
N ASN A 258 19.12 2.07 -8.40
CA ASN A 258 18.52 2.72 -9.56
C ASN A 258 16.97 2.79 -9.47
N ILE A 259 16.49 3.12 -8.28
CA ILE A 259 15.08 3.44 -8.01
C ILE A 259 15.05 4.87 -7.46
N ALA A 260 14.32 5.77 -8.10
CA ALA A 260 14.13 7.13 -7.64
C ALA A 260 12.85 7.20 -6.77
N VAL A 261 13.00 7.70 -5.55
CA VAL A 261 11.88 7.85 -4.61
C VAL A 261 11.46 9.32 -4.56
N HIS A 262 10.24 9.60 -4.97
CA HIS A 262 9.64 10.93 -5.02
C HIS A 262 8.73 11.09 -3.81
N ILE A 263 9.21 11.80 -2.80
CA ILE A 263 8.50 12.00 -1.53
C ILE A 263 7.76 13.33 -1.54
N ASP A 264 6.56 13.33 -0.99
CA ASP A 264 5.77 14.51 -0.72
C ASP A 264 5.34 14.59 0.74
N THR A 265 5.79 15.62 1.45
CA THR A 265 5.42 15.96 2.83
C THR A 265 4.69 17.31 2.89
N GLY A 266 4.26 17.79 1.71
CA GLY A 266 3.78 19.15 1.52
C GLY A 266 4.84 20.18 1.90
N THR A 267 4.44 21.15 2.71
CA THR A 267 5.30 22.30 3.03
C THR A 267 6.29 22.05 4.18
N LEU A 268 6.32 20.84 4.77
CA LEU A 268 7.13 20.52 5.95
C LEU A 268 8.62 20.85 5.75
N TYR A 269 9.15 20.56 4.57
CA TYR A 269 10.56 20.83 4.20
C TYR A 269 10.73 21.85 3.07
N GLY A 270 9.77 22.79 2.97
CA GLY A 270 9.78 23.86 1.97
C GLY A 270 9.60 23.32 0.55
N ASN A 271 10.63 23.46 -0.30
CA ASN A 271 10.60 22.93 -1.66
C ASN A 271 11.11 21.48 -1.75
N LYS A 272 11.86 21.01 -0.75
CA LYS A 272 12.30 19.62 -0.70
C LYS A 272 11.13 18.79 -0.24
N TYR A 273 10.90 17.65 -0.90
CA TYR A 273 9.78 16.76 -0.61
C TYR A 273 8.42 17.45 -0.66
N ASN A 274 8.18 18.23 -1.71
CA ASN A 274 6.93 18.95 -1.92
C ASN A 274 6.48 18.78 -3.38
N LEU A 275 5.48 17.94 -3.59
CA LEU A 275 4.93 17.58 -4.90
C LEU A 275 3.43 17.93 -5.00
N GLY A 276 2.95 18.82 -4.12
CA GLY A 276 1.58 19.36 -4.14
C GLY A 276 0.52 18.57 -3.35
N GLY A 277 0.91 17.53 -2.62
CA GLY A 277 0.13 16.81 -1.62
C GLY A 277 0.83 16.82 -0.26
N GLY A 278 0.58 15.82 0.60
CA GLY A 278 1.24 15.67 1.90
C GLY A 278 0.86 16.75 2.93
N ASN A 279 0.37 16.35 4.09
CA ASN A 279 -0.27 17.29 5.02
C ASN A 279 0.03 16.99 6.49
N ALA A 280 0.05 18.06 7.28
CA ALA A 280 -0.19 17.94 8.71
C ALA A 280 -1.67 17.62 8.93
N VAL A 281 -1.96 16.44 9.49
CA VAL A 281 -3.32 16.01 9.83
C VAL A 281 -3.58 16.17 11.33
N ALA A 282 -4.86 16.15 11.72
CA ALA A 282 -5.24 16.27 13.12
C ALA A 282 -4.67 15.10 13.94
N PHE A 283 -4.10 15.42 15.10
CA PHE A 283 -3.57 14.41 16.01
C PHE A 283 -4.66 13.47 16.50
N GLN A 284 -4.34 12.17 16.50
CA GLN A 284 -5.15 11.13 17.11
C GLN A 284 -4.25 10.24 17.95
N ALA A 285 -4.73 9.86 19.14
CA ALA A 285 -3.97 8.99 20.03
C ALA A 285 -3.75 7.60 19.42
N CYS A 286 -4.76 7.09 18.70
CA CYS A 286 -4.76 5.78 18.11
C CYS A 286 -5.19 5.81 16.64
N THR A 287 -4.36 5.23 15.77
CA THR A 287 -4.64 4.99 14.36
C THR A 287 -4.09 3.62 13.95
N THR A 288 -4.86 2.87 13.18
CA THR A 288 -4.46 1.57 12.64
C THR A 288 -5.03 1.41 11.22
N ILE A 289 -4.58 0.39 10.48
CA ILE A 289 -5.17 0.07 9.17
C ILE A 289 -6.57 -0.52 9.36
N GLU A 290 -6.72 -1.45 10.31
CA GLU A 290 -7.98 -2.13 10.62
C GLU A 290 -8.18 -2.17 12.15
N PRO A 291 -9.02 -1.28 12.72
CA PRO A 291 -9.31 -1.33 14.14
C PRO A 291 -10.26 -2.48 14.47
N THR A 292 -9.98 -3.23 15.54
CA THR A 292 -10.99 -4.14 16.12
C THR A 292 -12.20 -3.35 16.59
N LYS A 293 -13.33 -4.03 16.81
CA LYS A 293 -14.55 -3.38 17.35
C LYS A 293 -14.28 -2.65 18.66
N GLU A 294 -13.41 -3.21 19.51
CA GLU A 294 -13.00 -2.62 20.78
C GLU A 294 -12.11 -1.39 20.57
N GLN A 295 -11.15 -1.44 19.64
CA GLN A 295 -10.31 -0.30 19.29
C GLN A 295 -11.14 0.85 18.71
N ALA A 296 -12.05 0.56 17.78
CA ALA A 296 -12.96 1.54 17.19
C ALA A 296 -13.87 2.17 18.25
N ALA A 297 -14.44 1.36 19.16
CA ALA A 297 -15.24 1.85 20.29
C ALA A 297 -14.41 2.72 21.27
N GLY A 298 -13.11 2.46 21.36
CA GLY A 298 -12.13 3.26 22.12
C GLY A 298 -11.67 4.54 21.42
N GLY A 299 -12.13 4.81 20.19
CA GLY A 299 -11.78 6.01 19.43
C GLY A 299 -10.53 5.88 18.53
N CYS A 300 -10.03 4.67 18.30
CA CYS A 300 -9.04 4.43 17.25
C CYS A 300 -9.64 4.69 15.88
N SER A 301 -8.92 5.43 15.03
CA SER A 301 -9.37 5.67 13.65
C SER A 301 -8.65 4.75 12.66
N GLU A 302 -9.32 4.47 11.55
CA GLU A 302 -8.75 3.79 10.40
C GLU A 302 -7.97 4.75 9.48
N ILE A 303 -6.82 4.32 8.96
CA ILE A 303 -5.99 5.09 8.01
C ILE A 303 -6.81 5.56 6.80
N TYR A 304 -7.70 4.71 6.29
CA TYR A 304 -8.47 4.98 5.09
C TYR A 304 -9.34 6.22 5.23
N SER A 305 -9.93 6.46 6.41
CA SER A 305 -10.74 7.65 6.69
C SER A 305 -9.92 8.95 6.64
N ILE A 306 -8.63 8.86 6.96
CA ILE A 306 -7.68 9.97 6.92
C ILE A 306 -7.23 10.18 5.47
N LYS A 307 -6.80 9.12 4.77
CA LYS A 307 -6.45 9.13 3.34
C LYS A 307 -7.57 9.72 2.49
N ALA A 308 -8.82 9.33 2.74
CA ALA A 308 -10.01 9.83 2.05
C ALA A 308 -10.08 11.36 2.00
N LYS A 309 -9.72 12.00 3.11
CA LYS A 309 -9.85 13.44 3.33
C LYS A 309 -8.62 14.22 2.89
N ASN A 310 -7.45 13.60 2.96
CA ASN A 310 -6.17 14.30 2.81
C ASN A 310 -5.42 13.95 1.52
N GLN A 311 -5.62 12.76 0.96
CA GLN A 311 -5.05 12.39 -0.33
C GLN A 311 -6.05 12.60 -1.47
N SER A 312 -5.68 13.48 -2.40
CA SER A 312 -6.45 13.73 -3.61
C SER A 312 -6.64 12.44 -4.43
N ALA A 313 -7.87 12.21 -4.92
CA ALA A 313 -8.17 11.08 -5.81
C ALA A 313 -7.28 11.03 -7.06
N LEU A 314 -6.74 12.18 -7.49
CA LEU A 314 -5.81 12.30 -8.63
C LEU A 314 -4.50 11.53 -8.42
N ARG A 315 -4.15 11.19 -7.17
CA ARG A 315 -2.85 10.63 -6.78
C ARG A 315 -2.89 9.14 -6.44
N ARG A 316 -4.08 8.59 -6.21
CA ARG A 316 -4.28 7.26 -5.61
C ARG A 316 -3.82 6.08 -6.48
N ASN A 317 -3.72 6.29 -7.78
CA ASN A 317 -3.20 5.27 -8.71
C ASN A 317 -1.67 5.22 -8.78
N LEU A 318 -0.97 6.16 -8.13
CA LEU A 318 0.47 6.33 -8.25
C LEU A 318 1.19 6.42 -6.90
N PHE A 319 0.61 7.11 -5.92
CA PHE A 319 1.26 7.38 -4.65
C PHE A 319 0.95 6.29 -3.62
N HIS A 320 2.01 5.76 -2.99
CA HIS A 320 1.90 5.09 -1.70
C HIS A 320 1.60 6.14 -0.64
N TYR A 321 0.53 5.94 0.12
CA TYR A 321 0.14 6.83 1.20
C TYR A 321 0.73 6.34 2.51
N VAL A 322 1.46 7.23 3.17
CA VAL A 322 2.18 7.00 4.41
C VAL A 322 1.60 7.95 5.44
N LEU A 323 1.29 7.42 6.63
CA LEU A 323 0.92 8.25 7.77
C LEU A 323 1.88 8.05 8.94
N PHE A 324 2.58 9.12 9.32
CA PHE A 324 3.26 9.20 10.61
C PHE A 324 2.22 9.49 11.70
N ALA A 325 1.74 8.43 12.33
CA ALA A 325 0.72 8.46 13.38
C ALA A 325 1.34 8.26 14.77
N ASN A 326 0.53 8.44 15.82
CA ASN A 326 0.98 8.29 17.19
C ASN A 326 1.17 6.82 17.58
N SER A 327 0.09 6.05 17.68
CA SER A 327 0.14 4.65 18.15
C SER A 327 -1.00 3.84 17.56
N GLN A 328 -0.88 2.51 17.62
CA GLN A 328 -1.94 1.55 17.34
C GLN A 328 -2.73 1.15 18.61
N GLN A 329 -2.30 1.62 19.78
CA GLN A 329 -2.95 1.37 21.07
C GLN A 329 -3.98 2.46 21.39
N ALA A 330 -5.16 2.07 21.89
CA ALA A 330 -6.27 2.98 22.17
C ALA A 330 -5.93 4.08 23.20
N ASP A 331 -5.00 3.81 24.12
CA ASP A 331 -4.52 4.76 25.13
C ASP A 331 -3.37 5.66 24.65
N GLY A 332 -2.96 5.50 23.38
CA GLY A 332 -1.85 6.22 22.78
C GLY A 332 -0.46 5.80 23.26
N LYS A 333 -0.34 4.68 24.00
CA LYS A 333 0.93 4.14 24.47
C LYS A 333 1.70 3.41 23.39
N ALA A 334 3.01 3.25 23.58
CA ALA A 334 3.89 2.63 22.59
C ALA A 334 3.37 1.24 22.17
N GLY A 335 3.06 1.10 20.88
CA GLY A 335 2.64 -0.14 20.22
C GLY A 335 3.65 -0.56 19.18
N SER A 336 3.25 -1.43 18.24
CA SER A 336 4.04 -1.74 17.03
C SER A 336 4.60 -0.47 16.38
N SER A 337 5.81 -0.53 15.82
CA SER A 337 6.45 0.67 15.26
C SER A 337 5.88 1.04 13.89
N GLY A 338 5.29 0.08 13.18
CA GLY A 338 4.51 0.32 11.96
C GLY A 338 3.43 -0.75 11.70
N TYR A 339 2.67 -0.52 10.63
CA TYR A 339 1.71 -1.47 10.08
C TYR A 339 1.47 -1.13 8.59
N ALA A 340 1.54 -2.11 7.70
CA ALA A 340 1.33 -1.92 6.27
C ALA A 340 0.45 -3.01 5.63
N GLU A 341 -0.16 -2.66 4.50
CA GLU A 341 -0.67 -3.61 3.54
C GLU A 341 0.48 -4.35 2.84
N ILE A 342 0.27 -5.61 2.44
CA ILE A 342 1.21 -6.35 1.57
C ILE A 342 0.75 -6.26 0.11
N ASN A 343 1.66 -5.88 -0.81
CA ASN A 343 1.36 -5.55 -2.21
C ASN A 343 0.28 -4.45 -2.33
N GLY A 344 0.20 -3.57 -1.33
CA GLY A 344 -0.76 -2.47 -1.26
C GLY A 344 -0.11 -1.11 -1.48
N ASN A 345 -0.82 -0.06 -1.10
CA ASN A 345 -0.31 1.31 -1.17
C ASN A 345 -0.40 2.08 0.15
N ASP A 346 -0.94 1.48 1.21
CA ASP A 346 -1.17 2.13 2.49
C ASP A 346 -0.28 1.58 3.61
N LEU A 347 0.37 2.49 4.35
CA LEU A 347 1.14 2.14 5.55
C LEU A 347 1.13 3.23 6.61
N ILE A 348 1.38 2.84 7.86
CA ILE A 348 1.55 3.76 8.99
C ILE A 348 2.89 3.53 9.70
N VAL A 349 3.50 4.63 10.16
CA VAL A 349 4.62 4.64 11.10
C VAL A 349 4.08 5.15 12.44
N THR A 350 4.16 4.35 13.49
CA THR A 350 3.55 4.57 14.81
C THR A 350 4.55 4.49 15.96
N LEU A 351 5.47 5.46 15.99
CA LEU A 351 6.56 5.54 16.96
C LEU A 351 6.24 6.43 18.19
N GLY A 352 4.98 6.78 18.44
CA GLY A 352 4.58 7.61 19.58
C GLY A 352 4.71 6.90 20.93
N ASP A 353 5.07 7.65 21.98
CA ASP A 353 5.38 7.16 23.34
C ASP A 353 6.59 6.20 23.40
N PHE A 354 7.41 6.14 22.34
CA PHE A 354 8.71 5.46 22.33
C PHE A 354 9.78 6.24 23.10
N GLY A 355 9.41 7.28 23.85
CA GLY A 355 10.34 8.12 24.59
C GLY A 355 10.99 9.17 23.69
N PHE A 356 10.22 9.83 22.83
CA PHE A 356 10.63 11.07 22.13
C PHE A 356 9.67 12.23 22.44
N ASP A 357 8.84 12.05 23.47
CA ASP A 357 7.85 12.99 23.98
C ASP A 357 8.46 14.09 24.85
N GLY A 358 7.88 15.29 24.75
CA GLY A 358 8.17 16.40 25.67
C GLY A 358 9.57 17.02 25.51
N LEU A 359 10.28 16.71 24.43
CA LEU A 359 11.61 17.24 24.11
C LEU A 359 11.59 17.91 22.75
N ALA A 360 12.23 19.07 22.64
CA ALA A 360 12.49 19.66 21.34
C ALA A 360 13.62 18.90 20.63
N LEU A 361 13.60 18.86 19.29
CA LEU A 361 14.60 18.13 18.49
C LEU A 361 16.04 18.60 18.75
N ASP A 362 16.23 19.89 19.03
CA ASP A 362 17.50 20.53 19.38
C ASP A 362 17.99 20.16 20.79
N ASP A 363 17.08 19.79 21.69
CA ASP A 363 17.40 19.33 23.05
C ASP A 363 17.77 17.83 23.10
N LEU A 364 17.49 17.06 22.05
CA LEU A 364 17.91 15.67 21.96
C LEU A 364 19.44 15.58 21.85
N SER A 365 20.02 14.68 22.65
CA SER A 365 21.42 14.32 22.46
C SER A 365 21.67 13.69 21.09
N LEU A 366 22.92 13.67 20.64
CA LEU A 366 23.28 13.11 19.34
C LEU A 366 22.83 11.64 19.20
N ASN A 367 23.03 10.82 20.23
CA ASN A 367 22.60 9.43 20.25
C ASN A 367 21.08 9.31 20.10
N ARG A 368 20.30 10.09 20.86
CA ARG A 368 18.84 10.03 20.83
C ARG A 368 18.26 10.59 19.53
N ARG A 369 18.91 11.60 18.94
CA ARG A 369 18.55 12.10 17.61
C ARG A 369 18.82 11.07 16.52
N ASN A 370 20.00 10.44 16.52
CA ASN A 370 20.31 9.36 15.58
C ASN A 370 19.34 8.19 15.73
N LEU A 371 19.00 7.83 16.97
CA LEU A 371 18.04 6.79 17.30
C LEU A 371 16.67 7.08 16.68
N LEU A 372 16.15 8.30 16.87
CA LEU A 372 14.89 8.72 16.27
C LEU A 372 14.93 8.66 14.74
N VAL A 373 15.97 9.25 14.13
CA VAL A 373 16.15 9.25 12.67
C VAL A 373 16.20 7.83 12.10
N ASN A 374 16.97 6.95 12.74
CA ASN A 374 17.17 5.59 12.26
C ASN A 374 15.96 4.68 12.52
N PHE A 375 15.21 4.91 13.59
CA PHE A 375 13.94 4.20 13.82
C PHE A 375 12.90 4.62 12.78
N GLN A 376 12.72 5.93 12.53
CA GLN A 376 11.82 6.39 11.48
C GLN A 376 12.23 5.85 10.09
N ALA A 377 13.53 5.90 9.75
CA ALA A 377 14.01 5.43 8.45
C ALA A 377 13.87 3.90 8.30
N GLY A 378 14.23 3.14 9.33
CA GLY A 378 14.15 1.68 9.34
C GLY A 378 12.71 1.18 9.26
N THR A 379 11.81 1.75 10.07
CA THR A 379 10.37 1.41 10.04
C THR A 379 9.73 1.84 8.72
N LEU A 380 9.97 3.06 8.23
CA LEU A 380 9.41 3.49 6.95
C LEU A 380 9.87 2.57 5.80
N MET A 381 11.14 2.18 5.76
CA MET A 381 11.65 1.25 4.74
C MET A 381 11.08 -0.16 4.92
N HIS A 382 10.87 -0.63 6.15
CA HIS A 382 10.27 -1.93 6.44
C HIS A 382 8.82 -1.99 5.95
N GLU A 383 8.00 -1.03 6.37
CA GLU A 383 6.59 -0.95 6.00
C GLU A 383 6.40 -0.71 4.50
N LEU A 384 7.26 0.10 3.87
CA LEU A 384 7.26 0.25 2.42
C LEU A 384 7.59 -1.07 1.74
N GLY A 385 8.47 -1.88 2.32
CA GLY A 385 8.80 -3.20 1.80
C GLY A 385 7.59 -4.12 1.72
N HIS A 386 6.66 -4.05 2.68
CA HIS A 386 5.37 -4.76 2.60
C HIS A 386 4.51 -4.30 1.44
N ASN A 387 4.36 -2.99 1.26
CA ASN A 387 3.67 -2.43 0.09
C ASN A 387 4.30 -2.90 -1.23
N LEU A 388 5.62 -3.11 -1.25
CA LEU A 388 6.37 -3.64 -2.39
C LEU A 388 6.41 -5.17 -2.46
N GLY A 389 5.63 -5.87 -1.64
CA GLY A 389 5.42 -7.32 -1.70
C GLY A 389 6.35 -8.18 -0.84
N LEU A 390 7.22 -7.57 -0.04
CA LEU A 390 8.15 -8.28 0.84
C LEU A 390 7.50 -8.75 2.15
N ARG A 391 8.06 -9.81 2.74
CA ARG A 391 7.65 -10.35 4.03
C ARG A 391 8.83 -10.42 4.99
N HIS A 392 8.54 -10.63 6.27
CA HIS A 392 9.57 -10.69 7.31
C HIS A 392 10.59 -11.85 7.14
N GLY A 393 10.18 -12.92 6.45
CA GLY A 393 11.05 -14.04 6.06
C GLY A 393 11.52 -13.98 4.61
N GLY A 394 11.35 -12.86 3.90
CA GLY A 394 11.57 -12.78 2.46
C GLY A 394 10.34 -13.26 1.71
N PHE A 395 10.37 -14.47 1.16
CA PHE A 395 9.25 -15.08 0.43
C PHE A 395 8.24 -15.82 1.32
N GLU A 396 8.52 -15.98 2.61
CA GLU A 396 7.72 -16.77 3.55
C GLU A 396 7.24 -15.92 4.74
N ASN A 397 6.14 -16.34 5.39
CA ASN A 397 5.57 -15.64 6.56
C ASN A 397 6.41 -15.77 7.84
N GLY A 398 7.39 -16.66 7.82
CA GLY A 398 8.33 -16.91 8.90
C GLY A 398 9.23 -18.10 8.54
N PRO A 399 10.27 -18.37 9.33
CA PRO A 399 10.59 -17.73 10.61
C PRO A 399 11.14 -16.30 10.48
N ASN A 400 10.92 -15.52 11.55
CA ASN A 400 11.60 -14.23 11.76
C ASN A 400 13.02 -14.44 12.30
N TYR A 401 13.81 -13.36 12.35
CA TYR A 401 15.15 -13.34 12.94
C TYR A 401 16.18 -14.27 12.29
N LYS A 402 15.93 -14.76 11.07
CA LYS A 402 16.88 -15.59 10.31
C LYS A 402 18.23 -14.86 10.19
N PRO A 403 19.35 -15.38 10.73
CA PRO A 403 20.62 -14.66 10.71
C PRO A 403 21.15 -14.43 9.29
N ASN A 404 20.87 -15.33 8.36
CA ASN A 404 21.29 -15.23 6.97
C ASN A 404 20.32 -14.44 6.07
N TYR A 405 19.18 -13.97 6.58
CA TYR A 405 18.29 -13.07 5.82
C TYR A 405 18.59 -11.62 6.21
N LEU A 406 19.63 -11.06 5.57
CA LEU A 406 20.20 -9.75 5.85
C LEU A 406 19.36 -8.65 5.19
N SER A 407 18.21 -8.35 5.79
CA SER A 407 17.24 -7.38 5.28
C SER A 407 16.62 -6.57 6.41
N ILE A 408 16.27 -5.31 6.17
CA ILE A 408 15.49 -4.50 7.12
C ILE A 408 14.09 -5.11 7.36
N MET A 409 13.58 -5.94 6.45
CA MET A 409 12.34 -6.71 6.62
C MET A 409 12.43 -7.72 7.76
N ASN A 410 13.64 -8.08 8.17
CA ASN A 410 13.86 -9.02 9.27
C ASN A 410 14.00 -8.26 10.59
N TYR A 411 13.18 -8.61 11.59
CA TYR A 411 13.22 -7.99 12.92
C TYR A 411 14.57 -8.04 13.62
N ALA A 412 15.46 -8.98 13.27
CA ALA A 412 16.82 -8.98 13.78
C ALA A 412 17.57 -7.69 13.45
N TYR A 413 17.23 -7.05 12.33
CA TYR A 413 17.95 -5.93 11.74
C TYR A 413 17.13 -4.64 11.68
N GLN A 414 15.79 -4.69 11.67
CA GLN A 414 14.94 -3.51 11.53
C GLN A 414 15.33 -2.33 12.45
N LEU A 415 15.40 -2.57 13.77
CA LEU A 415 15.74 -1.53 14.76
C LEU A 415 17.19 -1.63 15.28
N ASN A 416 17.95 -2.64 14.85
CA ASN A 416 19.36 -2.82 15.20
C ASN A 416 20.32 -2.30 14.13
N GLY A 417 19.87 -2.26 12.88
CA GLY A 417 20.68 -2.02 11.69
C GLY A 417 21.31 -3.30 11.16
N LEU A 418 21.62 -3.31 9.87
CA LEU A 418 22.44 -4.36 9.27
C LEU A 418 23.92 -4.18 9.66
N PRO A 419 24.70 -5.25 9.68
CA PRO A 419 26.13 -5.13 9.90
C PRO A 419 26.81 -4.33 8.78
N GLN A 420 27.77 -3.49 9.18
CA GLN A 420 28.52 -2.62 8.26
C GLN A 420 29.20 -3.42 7.14
N THR A 421 29.70 -4.61 7.49
CA THR A 421 30.30 -5.61 6.62
C THR A 421 29.67 -6.98 6.87
N PHE A 422 29.48 -7.79 5.85
CA PHE A 422 28.80 -9.08 5.99
C PHE A 422 29.73 -10.28 6.27
N ASN A 423 31.04 -10.14 6.04
CA ASN A 423 31.98 -11.26 5.89
C ASN A 423 33.10 -11.32 6.94
N GLN A 424 32.93 -10.68 8.09
CA GLN A 424 33.93 -10.66 9.16
C GLN A 424 33.28 -10.67 10.55
N LYS A 425 34.08 -11.04 11.56
CA LYS A 425 33.66 -11.06 12.96
C LYS A 425 33.09 -9.70 13.40
N GLY A 426 31.99 -9.74 14.13
CA GLY A 426 31.20 -8.56 14.50
C GLY A 426 29.97 -8.36 13.60
N ALA A 427 29.92 -8.98 12.42
CA ALA A 427 28.75 -8.94 11.54
C ALA A 427 27.51 -9.61 12.18
N GLU A 428 27.73 -10.57 13.07
CA GLU A 428 26.69 -11.29 13.79
C GLU A 428 26.04 -10.47 14.91
N LEU A 429 26.67 -9.38 15.37
CA LEU A 429 26.24 -8.66 16.58
C LEU A 429 24.80 -8.12 16.49
N PRO A 430 24.33 -7.52 15.38
CA PRO A 430 22.94 -7.07 15.27
C PRO A 430 21.92 -8.21 15.42
N TRP A 431 22.22 -9.39 14.87
CA TRP A 431 21.38 -10.58 15.03
C TRP A 431 21.49 -11.14 16.46
N ALA A 432 22.71 -11.35 16.95
CA ALA A 432 22.98 -11.95 18.25
C ALA A 432 22.48 -11.10 19.42
N TYR A 433 22.31 -9.79 19.22
CA TYR A 433 21.63 -8.90 20.17
C TYR A 433 20.24 -9.42 20.55
N ASN A 434 19.56 -10.19 19.70
CA ASN A 434 18.24 -10.72 19.98
C ASN A 434 18.24 -12.01 20.83
N ALA A 435 19.41 -12.62 21.07
CA ALA A 435 19.56 -13.86 21.87
C ALA A 435 19.34 -13.66 23.39
N GLY A 436 19.22 -12.42 23.85
CA GLY A 436 18.90 -12.05 25.23
C GLY A 436 20.08 -11.51 26.04
N LYS A 437 19.79 -11.06 27.27
CA LYS A 437 20.70 -10.27 28.10
C LYS A 437 22.04 -10.97 28.41
N VAL A 438 22.02 -12.26 28.76
CA VAL A 438 23.25 -13.00 29.10
C VAL A 438 24.20 -13.09 27.90
N THR A 439 23.65 -13.33 26.71
CA THR A 439 24.44 -13.39 25.47
C THR A 439 25.01 -12.02 25.13
N ARG A 440 24.21 -10.95 25.27
CA ARG A 440 24.66 -9.56 25.10
C ARG A 440 25.86 -9.21 25.98
N GLU A 441 25.82 -9.60 27.26
CA GLU A 441 26.91 -9.39 28.22
C GLU A 441 28.19 -10.14 27.79
N LYS A 442 28.07 -11.40 27.34
CA LYS A 442 29.22 -12.17 26.81
C LYS A 442 29.84 -11.54 25.56
N LEU A 443 29.01 -10.94 24.71
CA LEU A 443 29.43 -10.30 23.46
C LEU A 443 29.88 -8.83 23.65
N GLY A 444 29.74 -8.28 24.87
CA GLY A 444 30.13 -6.89 25.17
C GLY A 444 29.21 -5.82 24.57
N VAL A 445 27.96 -6.18 24.22
CA VAL A 445 26.95 -5.27 23.63
C VAL A 445 25.78 -5.09 24.59
N PHE A 446 25.99 -4.29 25.64
CA PHE A 446 25.04 -4.15 26.76
C PHE A 446 23.75 -3.43 26.38
N ASN A 447 23.82 -2.48 25.44
CA ASN A 447 22.68 -1.73 24.93
C ASN A 447 22.78 -1.55 23.40
N ARG A 448 21.70 -1.11 22.73
CA ARG A 448 21.70 -0.97 21.26
C ARG A 448 22.69 0.06 20.74
N CYS A 449 23.09 1.05 21.53
CA CYS A 449 24.11 2.00 21.09
C CYS A 449 25.51 1.38 21.05
N ASP A 450 25.74 0.23 21.67
CA ASP A 450 27.03 -0.48 21.61
C ASP A 450 27.19 -1.27 20.30
N LEU A 451 26.12 -1.45 19.53
CA LEU A 451 26.18 -2.14 18.24
C LEU A 451 26.99 -1.31 17.23
N PRO A 452 27.99 -1.91 16.55
CA PRO A 452 28.78 -1.22 15.54
C PRO A 452 27.91 -0.69 14.39
N GLY A 453 27.79 0.64 14.32
CA GLY A 453 26.88 1.31 13.40
C GLY A 453 25.40 0.95 13.62
N GLY A 454 25.03 0.72 14.88
CA GLY A 454 23.66 0.53 15.32
C GLY A 454 22.85 1.83 15.34
N PRO A 455 21.66 1.82 15.93
CA PRO A 455 20.66 2.86 15.73
C PRO A 455 21.03 4.22 16.38
N CYS A 456 22.00 4.27 17.29
CA CYS A 456 22.48 5.53 17.87
C CYS A 456 23.56 6.21 17.01
N SER A 457 23.93 5.62 15.87
CA SER A 457 25.01 6.09 15.01
C SER A 457 24.51 6.74 13.72
N ASP A 458 25.31 7.63 13.13
CA ASP A 458 25.02 8.25 11.84
C ASP A 458 25.19 7.28 10.66
N ASN A 459 26.09 6.30 10.79
CA ASN A 459 26.37 5.23 9.83
C ASN A 459 25.44 4.01 9.94
N PHE A 460 24.27 4.13 10.57
CA PHE A 460 23.24 3.09 10.57
C PHE A 460 22.95 2.60 9.15
N LYS A 461 23.03 1.28 8.96
CA LYS A 461 22.84 0.63 7.66
C LYS A 461 21.46 -0.02 7.60
N MET A 462 20.67 0.41 6.64
CA MET A 462 19.39 -0.19 6.24
C MET A 462 19.47 -0.54 4.76
N ASP A 463 19.05 -1.76 4.42
CA ASP A 463 19.10 -2.32 3.06
C ASP A 463 18.13 -3.50 3.02
N TYR A 464 17.62 -3.84 1.84
CA TYR A 464 16.98 -5.13 1.63
C TYR A 464 18.02 -6.18 1.26
N SER A 465 17.67 -7.46 1.41
CA SER A 465 18.59 -8.53 1.03
C SER A 465 18.73 -8.61 -0.49
N ASP A 466 19.93 -8.98 -0.95
CA ASP A 466 20.21 -9.32 -2.35
C ASP A 466 20.21 -10.85 -2.60
N GLY A 467 19.79 -11.63 -1.60
CA GLY A 467 19.66 -13.09 -1.70
C GLY A 467 20.98 -13.87 -1.75
N SER A 468 22.13 -13.22 -1.56
CA SER A 468 23.43 -13.89 -1.73
C SER A 468 23.88 -14.75 -0.54
N SER A 469 23.15 -14.80 0.58
CA SER A 469 23.59 -15.56 1.76
C SER A 469 23.32 -17.05 1.59
N ALA A 470 24.27 -17.88 2.04
CA ALA A 470 24.13 -19.32 2.02
C ALA A 470 22.99 -19.79 2.94
N VAL A 471 22.45 -20.96 2.62
CA VAL A 471 21.40 -21.61 3.41
C VAL A 471 21.97 -22.07 4.76
N LEU A 472 21.24 -21.81 5.84
CA LEU A 472 21.57 -22.31 7.18
C LEU A 472 20.65 -23.48 7.55
N ASN A 473 21.19 -24.43 8.30
CA ASN A 473 20.44 -25.55 8.84
C ASN A 473 20.63 -25.59 10.35
N GLU A 474 19.59 -25.28 11.11
CA GLU A 474 19.65 -25.22 12.56
C GLU A 474 19.95 -26.59 13.23
N ASN A 475 19.84 -27.70 12.50
CA ASN A 475 20.24 -29.03 12.99
C ASN A 475 21.74 -29.34 12.74
N ALA A 476 22.44 -28.49 11.98
CA ALA A 476 23.83 -28.67 11.61
C ALA A 476 24.46 -27.32 11.20
N LEU A 477 24.52 -26.36 12.12
CA LEU A 477 25.12 -25.05 11.91
C LEU A 477 26.66 -25.14 11.93
N ASP A 478 27.31 -24.62 10.91
CA ASP A 478 28.77 -24.49 10.85
C ASP A 478 29.20 -23.18 11.51
N GLU A 479 29.94 -23.29 12.61
CA GLU A 479 30.44 -22.13 13.36
C GLU A 479 31.55 -21.37 12.64
N ARG A 480 32.07 -21.86 11.50
CA ARG A 480 33.08 -21.16 10.67
C ARG A 480 32.48 -20.56 9.40
N GLY A 481 31.19 -20.77 9.17
CA GLY A 481 30.47 -20.36 7.98
C GLY A 481 29.96 -18.91 7.98
N GLY A 482 30.17 -18.17 9.08
CA GLY A 482 29.60 -16.84 9.26
C GLY A 482 28.07 -16.82 9.12
N LEU A 483 27.50 -15.68 8.74
CA LEU A 483 26.05 -15.54 8.48
C LEU A 483 25.62 -16.13 7.12
N GLY A 484 26.40 -17.04 6.53
CA GLY A 484 26.25 -17.45 5.13
C GLY A 484 26.80 -16.43 4.12
N ARG A 485 27.45 -15.35 4.59
CA ARG A 485 28.26 -14.45 3.76
C ARG A 485 29.67 -14.36 4.32
N GLY A 486 30.66 -14.82 3.55
CA GLY A 486 32.04 -14.91 4.03
C GLY A 486 32.33 -16.12 4.90
N ALA A 487 33.52 -16.17 5.48
CA ALA A 487 33.96 -17.25 6.37
C ALA A 487 34.60 -16.61 7.62
N PHE A 488 33.89 -16.67 8.74
CA PHE A 488 34.35 -16.20 10.03
C PHE A 488 33.60 -16.94 11.15
N ASP A 489 34.19 -16.89 12.34
CA ASP A 489 33.72 -17.71 13.45
C ASP A 489 32.50 -17.08 14.16
N ILE A 490 31.39 -17.80 14.22
CA ILE A 490 30.21 -17.51 15.04
C ILE A 490 30.01 -18.70 15.96
N ASP A 491 30.18 -18.49 17.26
CA ASP A 491 29.73 -19.41 18.31
C ASP A 491 28.20 -19.37 18.34
N TRP A 492 27.56 -20.33 17.65
CA TRP A 492 26.12 -20.35 17.46
C TRP A 492 25.40 -20.74 18.74
N ASN A 493 26.01 -21.60 19.56
CA ASN A 493 25.40 -22.14 20.77
C ASN A 493 25.74 -21.33 22.05
N PHE A 494 26.63 -20.34 21.93
CA PHE A 494 27.10 -19.44 22.97
C PHE A 494 27.81 -20.13 24.16
N ASP A 495 28.44 -21.28 23.93
CA ASP A 495 29.17 -22.04 24.95
C ASP A 495 30.61 -21.54 25.18
N GLY A 496 31.09 -20.63 24.32
CA GLY A 496 32.41 -20.01 24.38
C GLY A 496 33.50 -20.73 23.59
N VAL A 497 33.15 -21.77 22.82
CA VAL A 497 34.08 -22.56 22.00
C VAL A 497 33.59 -22.59 20.55
N ILE A 498 34.52 -22.47 19.59
CA ILE A 498 34.22 -22.68 18.17
C ILE A 498 34.35 -24.17 17.86
N ASP A 499 33.21 -24.85 17.74
CA ASP A 499 33.09 -26.26 17.45
C ASP A 499 33.61 -26.60 16.05
N ALA A 500 34.39 -27.69 15.96
CA ALA A 500 34.86 -28.22 14.68
C ALA A 500 33.80 -29.06 13.95
N LYS A 501 32.69 -29.39 14.63
CA LYS A 501 31.57 -30.16 14.09
C LYS A 501 30.32 -29.28 14.11
N PRO A 502 29.37 -29.49 13.19
CA PRO A 502 28.15 -28.70 13.18
C PRO A 502 27.35 -28.83 14.48
N VAL A 503 26.81 -27.71 14.96
CA VAL A 503 26.02 -27.63 16.20
C VAL A 503 24.53 -27.56 15.89
N LYS A 504 23.70 -28.02 16.82
CA LYS A 504 22.24 -27.87 16.75
C LYS A 504 21.79 -26.76 17.69
N PHE A 505 21.22 -25.69 17.14
CA PHE A 505 20.81 -24.53 17.92
C PHE A 505 19.71 -23.73 17.20
N ASP A 506 18.74 -23.19 17.95
CA ASP A 506 17.71 -22.29 17.41
C ASP A 506 18.29 -20.87 17.29
N VAL A 507 18.35 -20.37 16.05
CA VAL A 507 18.90 -19.06 15.72
C VAL A 507 17.82 -18.07 15.27
N THR A 508 16.56 -18.50 15.25
CA THR A 508 15.39 -17.66 14.95
C THR A 508 14.75 -17.08 16.19
N PHE A 509 15.04 -17.66 17.37
CA PHE A 509 14.52 -17.20 18.67
C PHE A 509 12.99 -17.07 18.69
N ASP A 510 12.30 -17.80 17.80
CA ASP A 510 10.87 -17.65 17.60
C ASP A 510 10.11 -18.14 18.83
N ARG A 511 8.97 -17.53 19.12
CA ARG A 511 8.12 -17.89 20.24
C ARG A 511 6.74 -18.31 19.76
N ASP A 512 6.14 -19.29 20.40
CA ASP A 512 4.74 -19.64 20.17
C ASP A 512 3.80 -18.54 20.70
N ASN A 513 2.52 -18.63 20.38
CA ASN A 513 1.51 -17.65 20.82
C ASN A 513 1.35 -17.59 22.35
N SER A 514 1.94 -18.53 23.09
CA SER A 514 2.00 -18.54 24.56
C SER A 514 3.33 -17.99 25.11
N GLY A 515 4.22 -17.50 24.25
CA GLY A 515 5.51 -16.94 24.60
C GLY A 515 6.62 -17.97 24.86
N ASN A 516 6.39 -19.26 24.63
CA ASN A 516 7.43 -20.27 24.79
C ASN A 516 8.36 -20.30 23.56
N PRO A 517 9.68 -20.54 23.73
CA PRO A 517 10.57 -20.75 22.59
C PRO A 517 10.08 -21.90 21.72
N LYS A 518 9.98 -21.67 20.41
CA LYS A 518 9.68 -22.73 19.44
C LYS A 518 10.87 -23.69 19.33
N PRO A 519 10.64 -24.95 18.96
CA PRO A 519 11.72 -25.88 18.69
C PRO A 519 12.48 -25.46 17.43
N VAL A 520 13.75 -25.86 17.37
CA VAL A 520 14.62 -25.80 16.19
C VAL A 520 13.84 -26.20 14.93
N TYR A 521 13.87 -25.34 13.92
CA TYR A 521 13.22 -25.56 12.63
C TYR A 521 13.82 -26.80 11.95
N THR A 522 12.94 -27.59 11.36
CA THR A 522 13.33 -28.74 10.52
C THR A 522 13.63 -28.32 9.09
N ALA A 523 13.08 -27.18 8.66
CA ALA A 523 13.33 -26.58 7.36
C ALA A 523 14.61 -25.74 7.37
N PRO A 524 15.44 -25.78 6.30
CA PRO A 524 16.59 -24.89 6.18
C PRO A 524 16.18 -23.42 6.08
N LEU A 525 16.91 -22.54 6.75
CA LEU A 525 16.72 -21.08 6.71
C LEU A 525 17.37 -20.52 5.45
N ARG A 526 16.58 -19.82 4.63
CA ARG A 526 17.02 -19.29 3.34
C ARG A 526 17.01 -17.76 3.35
N ASP A 527 18.00 -17.20 2.68
CA ASP A 527 17.98 -15.80 2.25
C ASP A 527 16.98 -15.62 1.09
N TRP A 528 16.65 -14.38 0.77
CA TRP A 528 15.79 -14.00 -0.35
C TRP A 528 16.31 -12.73 -1.02
N ASP A 529 16.29 -12.69 -2.35
CA ASP A 529 16.64 -11.46 -3.09
C ASP A 529 15.43 -10.53 -3.10
N ASP A 530 15.31 -9.73 -2.05
CA ASP A 530 14.23 -8.75 -1.91
C ASP A 530 14.28 -7.72 -3.03
N TRP A 531 15.47 -7.19 -3.35
CA TRP A 531 15.63 -6.17 -4.39
C TRP A 531 15.21 -6.65 -5.77
N GLY A 532 15.48 -7.92 -6.09
CA GLY A 532 15.07 -8.56 -7.33
C GLY A 532 13.58 -8.91 -7.39
N ASN A 533 12.86 -8.84 -6.27
CA ASN A 533 11.45 -9.27 -6.16
C ASN A 533 10.51 -8.15 -5.66
N LEU A 534 10.93 -6.89 -5.75
CA LEU A 534 10.06 -5.74 -5.46
C LEU A 534 8.93 -5.63 -6.50
N THR A 535 7.73 -5.36 -6.00
CA THR A 535 6.54 -5.07 -6.78
C THR A 535 6.24 -3.57 -6.69
N LEU A 536 6.66 -2.78 -7.68
CA LEU A 536 6.41 -1.32 -7.69
C LEU A 536 5.00 -0.95 -8.16
N SER A 537 4.40 -1.77 -9.03
CA SER A 537 3.09 -1.50 -9.61
C SER A 537 1.95 -2.11 -8.78
N PHE A 538 1.62 -1.47 -7.66
CA PHE A 538 0.57 -1.96 -6.75
C PHE A 538 -0.81 -2.08 -7.43
N THR A 539 -1.10 -1.26 -8.44
CA THR A 539 -2.39 -1.28 -9.20
C THR A 539 -2.57 -2.55 -10.04
N ARG A 540 -1.54 -3.37 -10.23
CA ARG A 540 -1.63 -4.68 -10.92
C ARG A 540 -2.05 -5.81 -10.03
N TYR A 541 -2.03 -5.58 -8.72
CA TYR A 541 -2.35 -6.54 -7.71
C TYR A 541 -3.70 -6.18 -7.15
N TRP A 542 -4.41 -7.23 -6.76
CA TRP A 542 -5.68 -7.08 -6.09
C TRP A 542 -5.56 -6.11 -4.91
N SER A 543 -4.60 -6.31 -4.00
CA SER A 543 -4.39 -5.50 -2.78
C SER A 543 -4.15 -4.01 -3.03
N GLY A 544 -3.34 -3.64 -4.01
CA GLY A 544 -3.06 -2.23 -4.31
C GLY A 544 -4.09 -1.60 -5.25
N ASN A 545 -4.72 -2.42 -6.09
CA ASN A 545 -5.92 -1.99 -6.79
C ASN A 545 -7.11 -1.97 -5.85
N ASN A 546 -7.05 -2.46 -4.61
CA ASN A 546 -8.20 -2.60 -3.75
C ASN A 546 -7.88 -2.25 -2.29
N ASN A 547 -7.98 -0.97 -1.90
CA ASN A 547 -7.74 -0.59 -0.49
C ASN A 547 -8.84 -1.19 0.44
N GLY A 548 -8.54 -1.37 1.73
CA GLY A 548 -9.48 -1.91 2.75
C GLY A 548 -9.17 -3.37 3.18
N VAL A 549 -9.34 -3.68 4.47
CA VAL A 549 -8.98 -4.99 5.08
C VAL A 549 -10.20 -5.81 5.47
N THR A 550 -10.05 -7.15 5.44
CA THR A 550 -10.93 -8.15 6.07
C THR A 550 -10.10 -9.24 6.77
N THR A 551 -10.63 -9.78 7.88
CA THR A 551 -9.99 -10.85 8.67
C THR A 551 -10.13 -12.24 8.03
N LEU A 552 -9.04 -13.00 8.02
CA LEU A 552 -8.94 -14.32 7.35
C LEU A 552 -9.31 -15.51 8.25
N ASN A 553 -10.31 -16.32 7.84
CA ASN A 553 -10.47 -17.70 8.32
C ASN A 553 -11.09 -18.65 7.25
N ALA A 554 -10.44 -18.87 6.10
CA ALA A 554 -10.68 -20.11 5.31
C ALA A 554 -9.55 -20.47 4.32
N THR A 555 -9.32 -21.76 4.11
CA THR A 555 -8.36 -22.37 3.16
C THR A 555 -8.78 -22.22 1.68
N ARG A 556 -7.83 -21.83 0.83
CA ARG A 556 -7.97 -21.53 -0.61
C ARG A 556 -8.00 -22.82 -1.48
N PRO A 557 -8.90 -22.99 -2.46
CA PRO A 557 -8.82 -24.06 -3.46
C PRO A 557 -7.85 -23.70 -4.61
N THR A 558 -7.30 -24.73 -5.27
CA THR A 558 -6.15 -24.65 -6.21
C THR A 558 -6.54 -24.65 -7.71
N SER A 559 -7.68 -24.08 -8.10
CA SER A 559 -8.08 -24.03 -9.51
C SER A 559 -8.86 -22.77 -9.89
N ALA A 560 -8.64 -22.25 -11.10
CA ALA A 560 -9.34 -21.09 -11.65
C ALA A 560 -10.88 -21.28 -11.62
N PRO A 561 -11.64 -20.31 -11.07
CA PRO A 561 -13.08 -20.47 -10.88
C PRO A 561 -13.88 -20.23 -12.17
N THR A 562 -15.02 -20.92 -12.28
CA THR A 562 -16.06 -20.67 -13.29
C THR A 562 -16.96 -19.50 -12.87
N ALA A 563 -17.75 -18.92 -13.79
CA ALA A 563 -18.66 -17.78 -13.52
C ALA A 563 -19.67 -18.01 -12.38
N GLN A 564 -19.89 -19.25 -11.97
CA GLN A 564 -20.75 -19.63 -10.85
C GLN A 564 -19.97 -19.82 -9.53
N GLN A 565 -18.64 -19.98 -9.60
CA GLN A 565 -17.73 -20.05 -8.45
C GLN A 565 -17.18 -18.68 -8.03
N MET A 566 -17.47 -17.61 -8.78
CA MET A 566 -17.20 -16.23 -8.35
C MET A 566 -18.10 -15.79 -7.17
N HIS A 567 -19.05 -16.64 -6.74
CA HIS A 567 -20.04 -16.37 -5.70
C HIS A 567 -19.83 -17.17 -4.39
N ASP A 568 -19.06 -18.27 -4.40
CA ASP A 568 -19.15 -19.31 -3.36
C ASP A 568 -18.05 -19.26 -2.25
N ASP A 569 -17.12 -18.30 -2.26
CA ASP A 569 -16.04 -18.24 -1.25
C ASP A 569 -16.46 -17.55 0.08
N HIS A 570 -17.72 -17.11 0.23
CA HIS A 570 -18.18 -16.26 1.34
C HIS A 570 -19.09 -16.95 2.38
N ALA A 571 -18.64 -18.06 2.96
CA ALA A 571 -19.23 -18.57 4.20
C ALA A 571 -18.33 -18.19 5.39
N ASP A 572 -18.82 -17.18 6.14
CA ASP A 572 -18.37 -16.71 7.46
C ASP A 572 -17.44 -15.47 7.46
N GLU A 573 -18.03 -14.38 7.98
CA GLU A 573 -17.42 -13.11 8.45
C GLU A 573 -17.55 -11.86 7.54
N VAL A 574 -17.56 -10.70 8.21
CA VAL A 574 -18.14 -9.42 7.77
C VAL A 574 -17.26 -8.74 6.72
N ALA A 575 -17.64 -8.84 5.45
CA ALA A 575 -17.05 -8.06 4.36
C ALA A 575 -17.67 -6.64 4.31
N VAL A 576 -16.83 -5.64 4.06
CA VAL A 576 -17.27 -4.25 3.83
C VAL A 576 -16.63 -3.78 2.51
N PRO A 577 -17.33 -3.81 1.37
CA PRO A 577 -16.72 -3.62 0.04
C PRO A 577 -16.81 -2.18 -0.46
N LEU A 578 -15.71 -1.48 -0.71
CA LEU A 578 -15.72 -0.02 -0.53
C LEU A 578 -14.88 0.95 -1.31
N PHE A 579 -15.44 1.35 -2.43
CA PHE A 579 -15.18 2.42 -3.40
C PHE A 579 -14.30 3.64 -3.09
N ASP A 580 -13.84 3.92 -1.86
CA ASP A 580 -12.62 4.73 -1.67
C ASP A 580 -11.33 3.89 -1.57
N ALA A 581 -11.53 2.61 -1.78
CA ALA A 581 -10.71 1.49 -1.49
C ALA A 581 -11.17 0.56 -2.60
N LEU A 582 -10.41 0.38 -3.67
CA LEU A 582 -10.97 -0.30 -4.84
C LEU A 582 -11.26 -1.83 -4.61
N GLN A 583 -11.37 -2.27 -3.33
CA GLN A 583 -12.28 -3.24 -2.66
C GLN A 583 -11.84 -4.70 -2.26
N SER A 584 -11.95 -5.01 -0.95
CA SER A 584 -11.68 -6.29 -0.20
C SER A 584 -12.31 -7.54 -0.84
N ASP A 585 -11.79 -8.79 -0.83
CA ASP A 585 -11.39 -9.63 0.32
C ASP A 585 -9.92 -10.17 0.38
N ARG A 586 -9.35 -10.21 1.61
CA ARG A 586 -8.03 -10.72 2.06
C ARG A 586 -6.78 -9.89 1.74
N GLN A 587 -6.70 -8.65 2.24
CA GLN A 587 -5.38 -8.01 2.36
C GLN A 587 -4.58 -8.72 3.45
N GLN A 588 -3.44 -9.29 3.06
CA GLN A 588 -2.46 -9.65 4.07
C GLN A 588 -1.84 -8.35 4.53
N THR A 589 -2.06 -8.02 5.78
CA THR A 589 -1.37 -6.93 6.43
C THR A 589 -0.23 -7.52 7.25
N ALA A 590 0.77 -6.70 7.54
CA ALA A 590 1.89 -7.09 8.39
C ALA A 590 2.02 -6.08 9.52
N ALA A 591 1.52 -6.45 10.70
CA ALA A 591 1.74 -5.65 11.91
C ALA A 591 3.06 -6.07 12.55
N GLU A 592 3.87 -5.08 12.94
CA GLU A 592 5.08 -5.39 13.67
C GLU A 592 4.82 -5.82 15.12
N GLN A 593 5.85 -6.39 15.73
CA GLN A 593 5.81 -6.73 17.15
C GLN A 593 5.85 -5.47 18.00
N ALA A 594 5.00 -5.42 19.03
CA ALA A 594 5.08 -4.35 20.03
C ALA A 594 6.48 -4.32 20.71
N PRO A 595 6.99 -3.13 21.04
CA PRO A 595 8.30 -2.97 21.65
C PRO A 595 8.33 -3.66 23.01
N SER A 596 9.47 -4.30 23.33
CA SER A 596 9.66 -4.89 24.65
C SER A 596 9.75 -3.80 25.73
N ALA A 597 9.37 -4.14 26.97
CA ALA A 597 9.55 -3.25 28.11
C ALA A 597 11.02 -2.82 28.30
N GLU A 598 11.97 -3.72 28.00
CA GLU A 598 13.40 -3.43 28.00
C GLU A 598 13.78 -2.37 26.95
N LEU A 599 13.20 -2.44 25.74
CA LEU A 599 13.41 -1.42 24.72
C LEU A 599 12.88 -0.06 25.20
N LEU A 600 11.65 0.00 25.70
CA LEU A 600 11.07 1.27 26.17
C LEU A 600 11.86 1.90 27.32
N ASP A 601 12.38 1.09 28.24
CA ASP A 601 13.25 1.56 29.33
C ASP A 601 14.58 2.11 28.79
N PHE A 602 15.20 1.42 27.82
CA PHE A 602 16.37 1.91 27.12
C PHE A 602 16.11 3.27 26.44
N LEU A 603 15.01 3.40 25.68
CA LEU A 603 14.71 4.64 24.95
C LEU A 603 14.53 5.84 25.89
N ARG A 604 13.95 5.64 27.06
CA ARG A 604 13.79 6.69 28.09
C ARG A 604 15.09 7.07 28.79
N THR A 605 16.09 6.19 28.78
CA THR A 605 17.35 6.36 29.53
C THR A 605 18.54 6.70 28.65
N VAL A 606 18.44 6.54 27.32
CA VAL A 606 19.47 6.95 26.35
C VAL A 606 19.79 8.42 26.51
N ARG A 607 21.09 8.70 26.66
CA ARG A 607 21.67 10.03 26.73
C ARG A 607 22.66 10.27 25.62
#